data_AF-A0A2H0BJ57-F1
#
_entry.id   AF-A0A2H0BJ57-F1
#
_cell.length_a   1.000
_cell.length_b   1.000
_cell.length_c   1.000
_cell.angle_alpha   90.00
_cell.angle_beta   90.00
_cell.angle_gamma   90.00
#
_symmetry.space_group_name_H-M   'P 1'
#
loop_
_entity.id
_entity.type
_entity.pdbx_description
1 polymer ?
#
loop_
_entity_poly.entity_id
_entity_poly.type
_entity_poly.pdbx_seq_one_letter_code
_entity_poly.pdbx_strand_id
1 'polypeptide(L)'
;MSRDLSNKHKVPVISMVDGISTCIQKNRELIEGKNVAIMATKYTIDSLKYFEIIHKYHPKKIINIVATQSEHSVTIGNCNLNAGKSLIYKELAKYRNEKIDTLILACTCFQLITSQIRKILGKTILFLDPAIYVSEQSKEILNVTQDKVDPELLIYSTSKTKKSTAGLDVSGKTFLHKMPKITNLTLER
;
A
#
# COMPACT_ATOMS: atom_id res chain seq x y z
N MET A 1 -13.03 -12.53 -7.40
CA MET A 1 -12.77 -12.60 -5.94
C MET A 1 -13.56 -11.57 -5.14
N SER A 2 -13.33 -10.25 -5.28
CA SER A 2 -14.13 -9.25 -4.52
C SER A 2 -15.62 -9.30 -4.86
N ARG A 3 -15.96 -9.41 -6.16
CA ARG A 3 -17.35 -9.61 -6.63
C ARG A 3 -17.97 -10.91 -6.13
N ASP A 4 -17.17 -11.96 -5.96
CA ASP A 4 -17.67 -13.24 -5.45
C ASP A 4 -17.99 -13.16 -3.96
N LEU A 5 -17.19 -12.38 -3.21
CA LEU A 5 -17.44 -12.12 -1.79
C LEU A 5 -18.63 -11.19 -1.58
N SER A 6 -18.74 -10.10 -2.35
CA SER A 6 -19.87 -9.17 -2.24
C SER A 6 -21.21 -9.85 -2.55
N ASN A 7 -21.24 -10.81 -3.48
CA ASN A 7 -22.46 -11.53 -3.82
C ASN A 7 -22.84 -12.59 -2.78
N LYS A 8 -21.88 -13.11 -2.01
CA LYS A 8 -22.10 -14.17 -1.01
C LYS A 8 -22.47 -13.65 0.37
N HIS A 9 -22.19 -12.39 0.67
CA HIS A 9 -22.36 -11.83 2.01
C HIS A 9 -23.23 -10.58 2.01
N LYS A 10 -24.00 -10.40 3.08
CA LYS A 10 -24.89 -9.23 3.26
C LYS A 10 -24.16 -7.98 3.79
N VAL A 11 -22.83 -8.04 3.90
CA VAL A 11 -22.01 -6.92 4.38
C VAL A 11 -21.31 -6.23 3.21
N PRO A 12 -21.14 -4.90 3.25
CA PRO A 12 -20.37 -4.19 2.23
C PRO A 12 -18.93 -4.71 2.14
N VAL A 13 -18.43 -4.90 0.93
CA VAL A 13 -17.05 -5.32 0.65
C VAL A 13 -16.36 -4.23 -0.16
N ILE A 14 -15.31 -3.64 0.41
CA ILE A 14 -14.46 -2.66 -0.28
C ILE A 14 -13.10 -3.31 -0.49
N SER A 15 -12.63 -3.33 -1.73
CA SER A 15 -11.33 -3.89 -2.09
C SER A 15 -10.30 -2.79 -2.35
N MET A 16 -9.02 -3.16 -2.34
CA MET A 16 -7.95 -2.25 -2.74
C MET A 16 -8.08 -1.76 -4.20
N VAL A 17 -8.79 -2.50 -5.05
CA VAL A 17 -9.10 -2.09 -6.44
C VAL A 17 -10.10 -0.93 -6.45
N ASP A 18 -11.07 -0.95 -5.53
CA ASP A 18 -12.02 0.15 -5.34
C ASP A 18 -11.28 1.38 -4.78
N GLY A 19 -10.39 1.15 -3.82
CA GLY A 19 -9.52 2.18 -3.24
C GLY A 19 -8.65 2.89 -4.27
N ILE A 20 -7.96 2.16 -5.15
CA ILE A 20 -7.14 2.80 -6.21
C ILE A 20 -8.03 3.54 -7.22
N SER A 21 -9.20 3.03 -7.57
CA SER A 21 -10.11 3.71 -8.49
C SER A 21 -10.55 5.06 -7.93
N THR A 22 -10.98 5.09 -6.67
CA THR A 22 -11.36 6.33 -5.97
C THR A 22 -10.17 7.26 -5.76
N CYS A 23 -9.00 6.71 -5.42
CA CYS A 23 -7.75 7.46 -5.29
C CYS A 23 -7.42 8.22 -6.58
N ILE A 24 -7.44 7.55 -7.72
CA ILE A 24 -7.13 8.18 -9.01
C ILE A 24 -8.23 9.17 -9.40
N GLN A 25 -9.50 8.84 -9.18
CA GLN A 25 -10.62 9.74 -9.49
C GLN A 25 -10.55 11.06 -8.71
N LYS A 26 -10.27 10.99 -7.39
CA LYS A 26 -10.21 12.18 -6.52
C LYS A 26 -8.95 13.03 -6.72
N ASN A 27 -7.91 12.52 -7.40
CA ASN A 27 -6.62 13.21 -7.62
C ASN A 27 -6.26 13.26 -9.11
N ARG A 28 -7.25 13.46 -9.98
CA ARG A 28 -7.06 13.42 -11.45
C ARG A 28 -5.94 14.36 -11.92
N GLU A 29 -5.82 15.53 -11.31
CA GLU A 29 -4.81 16.55 -11.59
C GLU A 29 -3.37 16.09 -11.32
N LEU A 30 -3.20 15.08 -10.47
CA LEU A 30 -1.90 14.45 -10.19
C LEU A 30 -1.56 13.33 -11.18
N ILE A 31 -2.47 13.00 -12.10
CA ILE A 31 -2.35 11.88 -13.03
C ILE A 31 -2.32 12.38 -14.46
N GLU A 32 -3.29 13.19 -14.86
CA GLU A 32 -3.46 13.67 -16.23
C GLU A 32 -2.24 14.48 -16.70
N GLY A 33 -1.63 14.05 -17.80
CA GLY A 33 -0.42 14.67 -18.34
C GLY A 33 0.85 14.52 -17.49
N LYS A 34 0.83 13.70 -16.43
CA LYS A 34 1.97 13.46 -15.53
C LYS A 34 2.70 12.16 -15.81
N ASN A 35 3.95 12.07 -15.40
CA ASN A 35 4.69 10.83 -15.33
C ASN A 35 4.37 10.12 -14.00
N VAL A 36 3.57 9.07 -14.08
CA VAL A 36 3.03 8.35 -12.92
C VAL A 36 3.76 7.03 -12.74
N ALA A 37 4.35 6.81 -11.56
CA ALA A 37 4.94 5.54 -11.20
C ALA A 37 3.96 4.68 -10.40
N ILE A 38 3.89 3.39 -10.72
CA ILE A 38 3.16 2.38 -9.94
C ILE A 38 4.20 1.52 -9.24
N MET A 39 4.29 1.60 -7.92
CA MET A 39 5.22 0.79 -7.14
C MET A 39 4.47 -0.37 -6.48
N ALA A 40 4.73 -1.60 -6.92
CA ALA A 40 4.02 -2.79 -6.48
C ALA A 40 4.90 -4.05 -6.53
N THR A 41 4.39 -5.17 -6.01
CA THR A 41 5.00 -6.49 -6.25
C THR A 41 4.89 -6.87 -7.73
N LYS A 42 5.71 -7.83 -8.16
CA LYS A 42 5.68 -8.34 -9.54
C LYS A 42 4.29 -8.85 -9.92
N TYR A 43 3.64 -9.59 -9.03
CA TYR A 43 2.28 -10.10 -9.25
C TYR A 43 1.28 -8.97 -9.54
N THR A 44 1.31 -7.88 -8.76
CA THR A 44 0.41 -6.75 -8.98
C THR A 44 0.69 -6.04 -10.30
N ILE A 45 1.97 -5.81 -10.64
CA ILE A 45 2.36 -5.18 -11.92
C ILE A 45 1.92 -6.05 -13.11
N ASP A 46 2.20 -7.34 -13.06
CA ASP A 46 1.87 -8.27 -14.16
C ASP A 46 0.35 -8.43 -14.36
N SER A 47 -0.46 -8.18 -13.32
CA SER A 47 -1.93 -8.25 -13.42
C SER A 47 -2.57 -7.15 -14.24
N LEU A 48 -1.83 -6.08 -14.57
CA LEU A 48 -2.25 -4.89 -15.34
C LEU A 48 -3.43 -4.07 -14.76
N LYS A 49 -4.10 -4.53 -13.70
CA LYS A 49 -5.30 -3.84 -13.15
C LYS A 49 -5.05 -2.38 -12.78
N TYR A 50 -3.96 -2.10 -12.07
CA TYR A 50 -3.63 -0.73 -11.65
C TYR A 50 -3.25 0.12 -12.87
N PHE A 51 -2.51 -0.47 -13.82
CA PHE A 51 -2.15 0.19 -15.07
C PHE A 51 -3.40 0.62 -15.84
N GLU A 52 -4.36 -0.29 -16.04
CA GLU A 52 -5.60 -0.02 -16.77
C GLU A 52 -6.45 1.08 -16.11
N ILE A 53 -6.53 1.10 -14.78
CA ILE A 53 -7.25 2.13 -14.02
C ILE A 53 -6.60 3.49 -14.24
N ILE A 54 -5.28 3.58 -14.09
CA ILE A 54 -4.53 4.84 -14.19
C ILE A 54 -4.51 5.35 -15.65
N HIS A 55 -4.35 4.44 -16.62
CA HIS A 55 -4.29 4.79 -18.04
C HIS A 55 -5.54 5.52 -18.54
N LYS A 56 -6.72 5.23 -17.98
CA LYS A 56 -7.98 5.92 -18.31
C LYS A 56 -7.97 7.42 -18.02
N TYR A 57 -7.03 7.89 -17.20
CA TYR A 57 -6.91 9.29 -16.81
C TYR A 57 -5.78 10.01 -17.56
N HIS A 58 -5.36 9.45 -18.69
CA HIS A 58 -4.43 10.08 -19.64
C HIS A 58 -3.12 10.60 -19.01
N PRO A 59 -2.38 9.77 -18.26
CA PRO A 59 -1.04 10.13 -17.84
C PRO A 59 -0.12 10.27 -19.06
N LYS A 60 0.91 11.12 -18.93
CA LYS A 60 1.94 11.28 -19.97
C LYS A 60 2.77 10.02 -20.14
N LYS A 61 3.13 9.37 -19.02
CA LYS A 61 3.91 8.12 -18.99
C LYS A 61 3.53 7.35 -17.73
N ILE A 62 3.39 6.03 -17.84
CA ILE A 62 3.28 5.13 -16.69
C ILE A 62 4.60 4.37 -16.52
N ILE A 63 5.16 4.36 -15.31
CA ILE A 63 6.41 3.69 -14.95
C ILE A 63 6.10 2.57 -13.95
N ASN A 64 6.29 1.32 -14.36
CA ASN A 64 6.07 0.18 -13.48
C ASN A 64 7.31 -0.11 -12.64
N ILE A 65 7.26 0.21 -11.34
CA ILE A 65 8.32 -0.08 -10.37
C ILE A 65 8.01 -1.41 -9.69
N VAL A 66 8.63 -2.48 -10.17
CA VAL A 66 8.61 -3.78 -9.49
C VAL A 66 9.49 -3.72 -8.23
N ALA A 67 8.88 -3.88 -7.06
CA ALA A 67 9.48 -3.69 -5.73
C ALA A 67 9.23 -4.87 -4.77
N THR A 68 9.33 -6.11 -5.26
CA THR A 68 8.94 -7.32 -4.50
C THR A 68 9.90 -7.60 -3.35
N GLN A 69 11.20 -7.34 -3.54
CA GLN A 69 12.17 -7.58 -2.46
C GLN A 69 12.04 -6.50 -1.38
N SER A 70 11.79 -5.25 -1.78
CA SER A 70 11.52 -4.16 -0.85
C SER A 70 10.28 -4.46 -0.02
N GLU A 71 9.19 -4.94 -0.62
CA GLU A 71 7.97 -5.37 0.09
C GLU A 71 8.33 -6.40 1.16
N HIS A 72 8.99 -7.49 0.77
CA HIS A 72 9.39 -8.53 1.71
C HIS A 72 10.26 -7.98 2.85
N SER A 73 11.25 -7.15 2.54
CA SER A 73 12.13 -6.55 3.53
C SER A 73 11.38 -5.66 4.51
N VAL A 74 10.33 -4.96 4.08
CA VAL A 74 9.49 -4.15 4.97
C VAL A 74 8.61 -5.05 5.83
N THR A 75 7.97 -6.04 5.25
CA THR A 75 7.06 -6.98 5.93
C THR A 75 7.74 -7.75 7.06
N ILE A 76 9.04 -8.07 6.93
CA ILE A 76 9.82 -8.72 8.00
C ILE A 76 10.53 -7.74 8.95
N GLY A 77 10.28 -6.42 8.83
CA GLY A 77 10.84 -5.39 9.71
C GLY A 77 12.31 -5.01 9.44
N ASN A 78 12.88 -5.41 8.31
CA ASN A 78 14.29 -5.19 7.98
C ASN A 78 14.56 -3.84 7.28
N CYS A 79 13.54 -3.07 6.90
CA CYS A 79 13.68 -1.85 6.10
C CYS A 79 14.56 -0.77 6.72
N ASN A 80 14.72 -0.76 8.04
CA ASN A 80 15.59 0.18 8.76
C ASN A 80 17.03 -0.34 8.99
N LEU A 81 17.27 -1.63 8.78
CA LEU A 81 18.59 -2.25 8.89
C LEU A 81 19.43 -1.98 7.64
N ASN A 82 20.75 -2.05 7.77
CA ASN A 82 21.67 -1.80 6.65
C ASN A 82 21.40 -2.72 5.45
N ALA A 83 21.12 -4.00 5.70
CA ALA A 83 20.78 -4.97 4.67
C ALA A 83 19.49 -4.57 3.90
N GLY A 84 18.42 -4.21 4.62
CA GLY A 84 17.16 -3.78 4.01
C GLY A 84 17.31 -2.45 3.25
N LYS A 85 18.02 -1.47 3.83
CA LYS A 85 18.33 -0.20 3.17
C LYS A 85 19.10 -0.40 1.85
N SER A 86 20.11 -1.27 1.85
CA SER A 86 20.89 -1.59 0.66
C SER A 86 20.05 -2.28 -0.42
N LEU A 87 19.19 -3.22 -0.01
CA LEU A 87 18.29 -3.93 -0.90
C LEU A 87 17.27 -2.98 -1.55
N ILE A 88 16.60 -2.14 -0.75
CA ILE A 88 15.65 -1.13 -1.25
C ILE A 88 16.36 -0.17 -2.21
N TYR A 89 17.56 0.28 -1.87
CA TYR A 89 18.36 1.13 -2.75
C TYR A 89 18.62 0.46 -4.11
N LYS A 90 19.13 -0.78 -4.11
CA LYS A 90 19.44 -1.52 -5.35
C LYS A 90 18.20 -1.69 -6.23
N GLU A 91 17.07 -2.05 -5.63
CA GLU A 91 15.83 -2.30 -6.37
C GLU A 91 15.24 -1.02 -6.99
N LEU A 92 15.36 0.13 -6.30
CA LEU A 92 14.82 1.41 -6.76
C LEU A 92 15.80 2.23 -7.61
N ALA A 93 17.11 2.07 -7.44
CA ALA A 93 18.12 2.90 -8.11
C ALA A 93 18.06 2.84 -9.64
N LYS A 94 17.56 1.74 -10.22
CA LYS A 94 17.33 1.61 -11.68
C LYS A 94 16.30 2.61 -12.23
N TYR A 95 15.46 3.20 -11.39
CA TYR A 95 14.47 4.20 -11.80
C TYR A 95 14.86 5.65 -11.43
N ARG A 96 16.07 5.88 -10.88
CA ARG A 96 16.47 7.23 -10.39
C ARG A 96 16.51 8.32 -11.47
N ASN A 97 16.64 7.92 -12.73
CA ASN A 97 16.67 8.82 -13.88
C ASN A 97 15.28 9.02 -14.49
N GLU A 98 14.27 8.29 -14.02
CA GLU A 98 12.90 8.50 -14.43
C GLU A 98 12.39 9.78 -13.80
N LYS A 99 11.81 10.67 -14.61
CA LYS A 99 11.14 11.87 -14.11
C LYS A 99 9.77 11.45 -13.57
N ILE A 100 9.66 11.17 -12.28
CA ILE A 100 8.40 10.77 -11.63
C ILE A 100 7.77 12.00 -10.99
N ASP A 101 6.55 12.34 -11.41
CA ASP A 101 5.76 13.40 -10.80
C ASP A 101 4.95 12.85 -9.62
N THR A 102 4.27 11.72 -9.85
CA THR A 102 3.38 11.07 -8.90
C THR A 102 3.74 9.59 -8.76
N LEU A 103 3.78 9.06 -7.54
CA LEU A 103 4.04 7.66 -7.24
C LEU A 103 2.89 7.05 -6.45
N ILE A 104 2.25 6.04 -7.04
CA ILE A 104 1.20 5.26 -6.43
C ILE A 104 1.83 4.14 -5.58
N LEU A 105 1.52 4.14 -4.28
CA LEU A 105 1.95 3.11 -3.33
C LEU A 105 1.01 1.90 -3.42
N ALA A 106 1.17 1.08 -4.45
CA ALA A 106 0.28 -0.05 -4.75
C ALA A 106 0.57 -1.32 -3.92
N CYS A 107 1.13 -1.16 -2.72
CA CYS A 107 1.29 -2.21 -1.72
C CYS A 107 1.19 -1.60 -0.32
N THR A 108 0.49 -2.28 0.59
CA THR A 108 0.13 -1.79 1.93
C THR A 108 1.33 -1.41 2.79
N CYS A 109 2.51 -1.96 2.53
CA CYS A 109 3.70 -1.71 3.34
C CYS A 109 4.54 -0.50 2.87
N PHE A 110 4.37 -0.02 1.64
CA PHE A 110 5.31 0.97 1.08
C PHE A 110 5.20 2.36 1.71
N GLN A 111 4.09 2.65 2.38
CA GLN A 111 3.94 3.89 3.14
C GLN A 111 4.99 4.02 4.25
N LEU A 112 5.50 2.89 4.77
CA LEU A 112 6.55 2.84 5.80
C LEU A 112 7.94 3.29 5.31
N ILE A 113 8.15 3.35 3.98
CA ILE A 113 9.47 3.61 3.38
C ILE A 113 9.49 4.83 2.46
N THR A 114 8.45 5.69 2.49
CA THR A 114 8.37 6.90 1.66
C THR A 114 9.59 7.82 1.81
N SER A 115 10.16 7.91 3.01
CA SER A 115 11.39 8.68 3.26
C SER A 115 12.60 8.12 2.50
N GLN A 116 12.71 6.79 2.38
CA GLN A 116 13.76 6.12 1.61
C GLN A 116 13.49 6.28 0.11
N ILE A 117 12.23 6.13 -0.32
CA ILE A 117 11.82 6.33 -1.71
C ILE A 117 12.18 7.76 -2.17
N ARG A 118 11.86 8.80 -1.39
CA ARG A 118 12.22 10.20 -1.71
C ARG A 118 13.73 10.40 -1.87
N LYS A 119 14.54 9.75 -1.02
CA LYS A 119 16.00 9.84 -1.09
C LYS A 119 16.57 9.22 -2.36
N ILE A 120 15.90 8.19 -2.91
CA ILE A 120 16.40 7.42 -4.05
C ILE A 120 15.85 7.96 -5.38
N LEU A 121 14.54 8.23 -5.44
CA LEU A 121 13.84 8.58 -6.68
C LEU A 121 13.63 10.08 -6.86
N GLY A 122 13.75 10.89 -5.81
CA GLY A 122 13.60 12.34 -5.89
C GLY A 122 12.73 12.93 -4.79
N LYS A 123 13.07 14.14 -4.34
CA LYS A 123 12.40 14.80 -3.22
C LYS A 123 11.01 15.32 -3.56
N THR A 124 10.75 15.64 -4.82
CA THR A 124 9.53 16.32 -5.30
C THR A 124 8.37 15.37 -5.65
N ILE A 125 8.57 14.05 -5.55
CA ILE A 125 7.55 13.06 -5.88
C ILE A 125 6.31 13.24 -4.97
N LEU A 126 5.13 13.29 -5.56
CA LEU A 126 3.87 13.23 -4.82
C LEU A 126 3.50 11.76 -4.60
N PHE A 127 3.08 11.39 -3.39
CA PHE A 127 2.65 10.03 -3.09
C PHE A 127 1.13 9.95 -3.04
N LEU A 128 0.59 8.91 -3.66
CA LEU A 128 -0.81 8.53 -3.49
C LEU A 128 -0.88 7.14 -2.85
N ASP A 129 -1.57 7.06 -1.73
CA ASP A 129 -1.80 5.82 -0.97
C ASP A 129 -3.27 5.41 -1.08
N PRO A 130 -3.60 4.36 -1.86
CA PRO A 130 -4.95 3.85 -1.99
C PRO A 130 -5.61 3.43 -0.67
N ALA A 131 -4.84 3.11 0.39
CA ALA A 131 -5.40 2.68 1.68
C ALA A 131 -6.19 3.79 2.38
N ILE A 132 -5.82 5.06 2.16
CA ILE A 132 -6.56 6.22 2.67
C ILE A 132 -7.97 6.24 2.09
N TYR A 133 -8.09 6.01 0.79
CA TYR A 133 -9.38 6.03 0.08
C TYR A 133 -10.28 4.86 0.44
N VAL A 134 -9.72 3.66 0.71
CA VAL A 134 -10.50 2.55 1.28
C VAL A 134 -11.08 2.92 2.65
N SER A 135 -10.29 3.61 3.48
CA SER A 135 -10.71 4.03 4.82
C SER A 135 -11.80 5.10 4.75
N GLU A 136 -11.66 6.09 3.85
CA GLU A 136 -12.70 7.09 3.57
C GLU A 136 -14.00 6.45 3.10
N GLN A 137 -13.93 5.54 2.12
CA GLN A 137 -15.11 4.82 1.62
C GLN A 137 -15.79 4.01 2.74
N SER A 138 -15.00 3.39 3.62
CA SER A 138 -15.53 2.68 4.79
C SER A 138 -16.28 3.63 5.73
N LYS A 139 -15.73 4.83 5.98
CA LYS A 139 -16.36 5.87 6.80
C LYS A 139 -17.70 6.32 6.20
N GLU A 140 -17.73 6.56 4.89
CA GLU A 140 -18.92 6.96 4.14
C GLU A 140 -20.00 5.87 4.20
N ILE A 141 -19.68 4.62 3.88
CA ILE A 141 -20.65 3.51 3.85
C ILE A 141 -21.24 3.22 5.23
N LEU A 142 -20.43 3.33 6.28
CA LEU A 142 -20.88 3.10 7.66
C LEU A 142 -21.54 4.32 8.29
N ASN A 143 -21.62 5.45 7.58
CA ASN A 143 -22.13 6.74 8.09
C ASN A 143 -21.47 7.13 9.43
N VAL A 144 -20.16 6.94 9.56
CA VAL A 144 -19.45 7.25 10.81
C VAL A 144 -19.37 8.76 11.00
N THR A 145 -20.05 9.26 12.03
CA THR A 145 -20.12 10.70 12.37
C THR A 145 -19.23 11.12 13.54
N GLN A 146 -18.64 10.17 14.27
CA GLN A 146 -17.73 10.42 15.40
C GLN A 146 -16.33 9.89 15.12
N ASP A 147 -15.32 10.74 15.34
CA ASP A 147 -13.91 10.40 15.09
C ASP A 147 -13.16 9.86 16.33
N LYS A 148 -13.77 9.91 17.53
CA LYS A 148 -13.12 9.53 18.79
C LYS A 148 -13.84 8.37 19.46
N VAL A 149 -13.32 7.19 19.21
CA VAL A 149 -13.55 5.98 20.02
C VAL A 149 -12.16 5.48 20.42
N ASP A 150 -12.02 4.89 21.61
CA ASP A 150 -10.86 4.02 21.91
C ASP A 150 -11.29 2.58 21.63
N PRO A 151 -11.18 2.10 20.38
CA PRO A 151 -11.70 0.79 20.04
C PRO A 151 -10.84 -0.31 20.64
N GLU A 152 -11.47 -1.40 21.01
CA GLU A 152 -10.76 -2.66 21.18
C GLU A 152 -10.18 -3.09 19.83
N LEU A 153 -8.86 -3.27 19.77
CA LEU A 153 -8.15 -3.69 18.56
C LEU A 153 -7.75 -5.15 18.69
N LEU A 154 -8.42 -6.02 17.93
CA LEU A 154 -8.13 -7.44 17.83
C LEU A 154 -7.39 -7.73 16.53
N ILE A 155 -6.16 -8.23 16.61
CA ILE A 155 -5.35 -8.60 15.45
C ILE A 155 -5.06 -10.10 15.53
N TYR A 156 -5.39 -10.81 14.46
CA TYR A 156 -5.14 -12.24 14.32
C TYR A 156 -4.10 -12.53 13.24
N SER A 157 -3.27 -13.56 13.44
CA SER A 157 -2.29 -14.00 12.44
C SER A 157 -2.19 -15.52 12.38
N THR A 158 -1.97 -16.07 11.19
CA THR A 158 -1.62 -17.49 11.02
C THR A 158 -0.12 -17.76 11.10
N SER A 159 0.65 -16.73 11.44
CA SER A 159 2.10 -16.78 11.52
C SER A 159 2.57 -17.71 12.64
N LYS A 160 3.51 -18.60 12.32
CA LYS A 160 4.13 -19.51 13.29
C LYS A 160 5.36 -18.92 14.00
N THR A 161 5.87 -17.78 13.54
CA THR A 161 7.12 -17.19 14.07
C THR A 161 6.98 -15.71 14.43
N LYS A 162 7.76 -15.25 15.41
CA LYS A 162 7.85 -13.82 15.76
C LYS A 162 8.41 -12.96 14.62
N LYS A 163 9.26 -13.53 13.76
CA LYS A 163 9.86 -12.79 12.63
C LYS A 163 8.82 -12.40 11.58
N SER A 164 7.81 -13.24 11.37
CA SER A 164 6.69 -12.95 10.46
C SER A 164 5.72 -11.88 10.98
N THR A 165 5.79 -11.51 12.27
CA THR A 165 4.98 -10.43 12.84
C THR A 165 5.79 -9.16 13.09
N ALA A 166 7.11 -9.15 12.85
CA ALA A 166 7.96 -7.99 13.11
C ALA A 166 7.53 -6.74 12.32
N GLY A 167 7.02 -6.89 11.08
CA GLY A 167 6.45 -5.78 10.33
C GLY A 167 5.17 -5.20 10.94
N LEU A 168 4.40 -6.00 11.68
CA LEU A 168 3.23 -5.52 12.43
C LEU A 168 3.67 -4.70 13.64
N ASP A 169 4.78 -5.05 14.30
CA ASP A 169 5.34 -4.22 15.37
C ASP A 169 5.79 -2.86 14.83
N VAL A 170 6.44 -2.83 13.66
CA VAL A 170 6.81 -1.58 12.97
C VAL A 170 5.57 -0.77 12.65
N SER A 171 4.58 -1.38 12.00
CA SER A 171 3.32 -0.71 11.62
C SER A 171 2.56 -0.19 12.83
N GLY A 172 2.45 -0.98 13.89
CA GLY A 172 1.77 -0.62 15.13
C GLY A 172 2.44 0.55 15.83
N LYS A 173 3.78 0.56 15.94
CA LYS A 173 4.49 1.73 16.47
C LYS A 173 4.31 2.97 15.59
N THR A 174 4.33 2.80 14.27
CA THR A 174 4.21 3.92 13.32
C THR A 174 2.83 4.54 13.30
N PHE A 175 1.76 3.73 13.30
CA PHE A 175 0.39 4.21 13.08
C PHE A 175 -0.50 4.21 14.32
N LEU A 176 -0.27 3.29 15.26
CA LEU A 176 -1.13 3.11 16.44
C LEU A 176 -0.50 3.68 17.72
N HIS A 177 0.78 4.06 17.67
CA HIS A 177 1.59 4.48 18.83
C HIS A 177 1.57 3.46 20.00
N LYS A 178 1.16 2.21 19.73
CA LYS A 178 1.12 1.10 20.69
C LYS A 178 1.51 -0.20 19.99
N MET A 179 2.05 -1.14 20.77
CA MET A 179 2.31 -2.49 20.26
C MET A 179 0.97 -3.23 20.13
N PRO A 180 0.63 -3.74 18.94
CA PRO A 180 -0.60 -4.48 18.75
C PRO A 180 -0.51 -5.83 19.47
N LYS A 181 -1.59 -6.22 20.17
CA LYS A 181 -1.72 -7.58 20.69
C LYS A 181 -2.11 -8.50 19.53
N ILE A 182 -1.26 -9.47 19.21
CA ILE A 182 -1.47 -10.41 18.11
C ILE A 182 -1.86 -11.77 18.69
N THR A 183 -3.01 -12.28 18.27
CA THR A 183 -3.48 -13.63 18.59
C THR A 183 -3.20 -14.56 17.41
N ASN A 184 -2.50 -15.66 17.65
CA ASN A 184 -2.27 -16.65 16.59
C ASN A 184 -3.50 -17.54 16.38
N LEU A 185 -3.84 -17.81 15.12
CA LEU A 185 -4.93 -18.71 14.72
C LEU A 185 -4.42 -19.78 13.75
N THR A 186 -5.10 -20.91 13.73
CA THR A 186 -4.92 -21.95 12.70
C THR A 186 -6.18 -21.98 11.85
N LEU A 187 -6.03 -21.95 10.53
CA LEU A 187 -7.15 -22.12 9.60
C LEU A 187 -7.34 -23.61 9.34
N GLU A 188 -8.53 -24.12 9.61
CA GLU A 188 -8.96 -25.43 9.14
C GLU A 188 -9.24 -25.33 7.63
N ARG A 189 -8.77 -26.33 6.89
CA ARG A 189 -8.95 -26.41 5.43
C ARG A 189 -10.18 -27.22 5.09
#